data_AF-A0A3M0Y7C3-F1
#
_entry.id   AF-A0A3M0Y7C3-F1
#
_cell.length_a   1.000
_cell.length_b   1.000
_cell.length_c   1.000
_cell.angle_alpha   90.00
_cell.angle_beta   90.00
_cell.angle_gamma   90.00
#
_symmetry.space_group_name_H-M   'P 1'
#
loop_
_entity.id
_entity.type
_entity.pdbx_description
1 polymer ?
#
loop_
_entity_poly.entity_id
_entity_poly.type
_entity_poly.pdbx_seq_one_letter_code
_entity_poly.pdbx_strand_id
1 'polypeptide(L)'
;MRRELVIYTAFISILVVIAAGLLTFYYLQPVEKSISLKDEISAQEMSVITATTTEFNYSVKPAQKIKVEYVDEVRAELGRIEVANNGVLTYKYWLPVLVGCLELSNPDALANSQRVSVYYEEPDRIRTHYGGEMVEVAPGERKEFIIIGSYKPSYNYAKQGIEKLRDLISGVSIYQSPTNAQNPLREPGPYRPPPSTRVLVLDHYHTSCVTIKNEWEFLKRIEIES
;
A
#
# COMPACT_ATOMS: atom_id res chain seq x y z
N MET A 1 23.46 14.51 -54.59
CA MET A 1 23.99 14.92 -53.27
C MET A 1 23.18 16.01 -52.56
N ARG A 2 23.20 17.32 -52.94
CA ARG A 2 22.47 18.37 -52.16
C ARG A 2 20.94 18.20 -52.08
N ARG A 3 20.29 17.78 -53.17
CA ARG A 3 18.81 17.58 -53.19
C ARG A 3 18.36 16.39 -52.35
N GLU A 4 19.11 15.29 -52.39
CA GLU A 4 18.80 14.08 -51.62
C GLU A 4 18.91 14.37 -50.12
N LEU A 5 19.96 15.09 -49.70
CA LEU A 5 20.14 15.50 -48.31
C LEU A 5 18.91 16.29 -47.79
N VAL A 6 18.41 17.25 -48.58
CA VAL A 6 17.25 18.08 -48.20
C VAL A 6 15.99 17.23 -48.02
N ILE A 7 15.75 16.27 -48.91
CA ILE A 7 14.60 15.36 -48.83
C ILE A 7 14.70 14.47 -47.58
N TYR A 8 15.89 13.93 -47.28
CA TYR A 8 16.09 13.12 -46.08
C TYR A 8 15.89 13.92 -44.79
N THR A 9 16.43 15.14 -44.69
CA THR A 9 16.22 16.00 -43.53
C THR A 9 14.76 16.40 -43.35
N ALA A 10 14.04 16.69 -44.44
CA ALA A 10 12.61 17.00 -44.38
C ALA A 10 11.80 15.79 -43.88
N PHE A 11 12.10 14.59 -44.37
CA PHE A 11 11.44 13.36 -43.96
C PHE A 11 11.69 13.04 -42.48
N ILE A 12 12.94 13.14 -42.02
CA ILE A 12 13.30 12.96 -40.60
C ILE A 12 12.59 13.98 -39.73
N SER A 13 12.54 15.25 -40.16
CA SER A 13 11.86 16.31 -39.39
C SER A 13 10.37 16.02 -39.23
N ILE A 14 9.70 15.56 -40.28
CA ILE A 14 8.29 15.16 -40.23
C ILE A 14 8.09 13.99 -39.26
N LEU A 15 8.95 12.96 -39.32
CA LEU A 15 8.88 11.83 -38.38
C LEU A 15 9.05 12.27 -36.93
N VAL A 16 9.98 13.19 -36.65
CA VAL A 16 10.19 13.74 -35.30
C VAL A 16 8.95 14.51 -34.82
N VAL A 17 8.34 15.33 -35.68
CA VAL A 17 7.12 16.08 -35.33
C VAL A 17 5.95 15.13 -35.06
N ILE A 18 5.77 14.09 -35.87
CA ILE A 18 4.72 13.07 -35.65
C ILE A 18 4.98 12.33 -34.33
N ALA A 19 6.21 11.90 -34.08
CA ALA A 19 6.57 11.20 -32.85
C ALA A 19 6.33 12.08 -31.62
N ALA A 20 6.77 13.35 -31.66
CA ALA A 20 6.53 14.31 -30.59
C ALA A 20 5.03 14.58 -30.38
N GLY A 21 4.25 14.67 -31.46
CA GLY A 21 2.80 14.84 -31.42
C GLY A 21 2.09 13.66 -30.76
N LEU A 22 2.44 12.42 -31.13
CA LEU A 22 1.91 11.21 -30.50
C LEU A 22 2.30 11.11 -29.03
N LEU A 23 3.54 11.46 -28.68
CA LEU A 23 4.03 11.45 -27.31
C LEU A 23 3.26 12.46 -26.45
N THR A 24 3.08 13.68 -26.97
CA THR A 24 2.30 14.74 -26.32
C THR A 24 0.85 14.31 -26.14
N PHE A 25 0.25 13.71 -27.15
CA PHE A 25 -1.11 13.19 -27.09
C PHE A 25 -1.27 12.09 -26.05
N TYR A 26 -0.28 11.20 -25.89
CA TYR A 26 -0.28 10.17 -24.84
C TYR A 26 -0.20 10.76 -23.43
N TYR A 27 0.66 11.77 -23.21
CA TYR A 27 0.82 12.37 -21.88
C TYR A 27 -0.30 13.36 -21.50
N LEU A 28 -1.03 13.91 -22.48
CA LEU A 28 -2.15 14.84 -22.26
C LEU A 28 -3.52 14.16 -22.32
N GLN A 29 -3.61 12.83 -22.30
CA GLN A 29 -4.91 12.16 -22.29
C GLN A 29 -5.71 12.50 -21.02
N PRO A 30 -7.04 12.67 -21.14
CA PRO A 30 -7.89 12.94 -19.99
C PRO A 30 -7.97 11.70 -19.10
N VAL A 31 -7.15 11.67 -18.05
CA VAL A 31 -7.14 10.62 -17.03
C VAL A 31 -7.49 11.26 -15.69
N GLU A 32 -8.58 10.81 -15.10
CA GLU A 32 -9.00 11.22 -13.77
C GLU A 32 -8.40 10.27 -12.75
N LYS A 33 -7.83 10.84 -11.69
CA LYS A 33 -7.22 10.10 -10.58
C LYS A 33 -7.61 10.78 -9.30
N SER A 34 -8.13 10.01 -8.37
CA SER A 34 -8.42 10.49 -7.02
C SER A 34 -7.89 9.49 -6.01
N ILE A 35 -7.36 10.02 -4.90
CA ILE A 35 -7.04 9.26 -3.71
C ILE A 35 -7.86 9.92 -2.60
N SER A 36 -8.78 9.17 -2.01
CA SER A 36 -9.63 9.61 -0.92
C SER A 36 -9.30 8.80 0.32
N LEU A 37 -8.75 9.46 1.34
CA LEU A 37 -8.47 8.84 2.64
C LEU A 37 -9.59 9.22 3.62
N LYS A 38 -10.04 8.27 4.44
CA LYS A 38 -11.02 8.51 5.50
C LYS A 38 -10.49 9.56 6.49
N ASP A 39 -11.40 10.31 7.11
CA ASP A 39 -11.05 11.18 8.24
C ASP A 39 -10.92 10.35 9.52
N GLU A 40 -11.80 9.36 9.68
CA GLU A 40 -11.95 8.57 10.89
C GLU A 40 -12.31 7.12 10.56
N ILE A 41 -11.90 6.21 11.43
CA ILE A 41 -12.23 4.78 11.38
C ILE A 41 -12.74 4.39 12.77
N SER A 42 -13.96 3.86 12.84
CA SER A 42 -14.47 3.32 14.10
C SER A 42 -13.72 2.05 14.47
N ALA A 43 -13.48 1.83 15.76
CA ALA A 43 -12.93 0.58 16.27
C ALA A 43 -13.70 -0.69 15.84
N GLN A 44 -14.98 -0.54 15.48
CA GLN A 44 -15.82 -1.62 14.97
C GLN A 44 -15.55 -1.98 13.49
N GLU A 45 -15.07 -1.03 12.70
CA GLU A 45 -14.69 -1.26 11.30
C GLU A 45 -13.36 -2.03 11.17
N MET A 46 -12.59 -2.12 12.26
CA MET A 46 -11.34 -2.86 12.29
C MET A 46 -11.58 -4.37 12.35
N SER A 47 -11.19 -5.08 11.30
CA SER A 47 -11.19 -6.54 11.26
C SER A 47 -9.99 -7.10 12.01
N VAL A 48 -10.24 -8.06 12.91
CA VAL A 48 -9.19 -8.69 13.70
C VAL A 48 -9.09 -10.16 13.33
N ILE A 49 -7.94 -10.53 12.80
CA ILE A 49 -7.60 -11.90 12.42
C ILE A 49 -6.85 -12.53 13.59
N THR A 50 -7.31 -13.71 14.00
CA THR A 50 -6.73 -14.45 15.13
C THR A 50 -6.05 -15.73 14.68
N ALA A 51 -4.89 -16.04 15.26
CA ALA A 51 -4.24 -17.34 15.15
C ALA A 51 -4.49 -18.17 16.41
N THR A 52 -4.68 -19.47 16.25
CA THR A 52 -4.83 -20.41 17.38
C THR A 52 -3.54 -21.19 17.59
N THR A 53 -2.98 -21.11 18.80
CA THR A 53 -1.82 -21.93 19.22
C THR A 53 -2.23 -22.87 20.35
N THR A 54 -1.55 -24.03 20.44
CA THR A 54 -1.71 -24.96 21.55
C THR A 54 -0.64 -24.68 22.60
N GLU A 55 -1.07 -24.36 23.81
CA GLU A 55 -0.18 -24.15 24.96
C GLU A 55 -0.44 -25.19 26.05
N PHE A 56 0.49 -25.28 27.00
CA PHE A 56 0.36 -26.18 28.15
C PHE A 56 0.05 -25.38 29.41
N ASN A 57 -1.07 -25.69 30.04
CA ASN A 57 -1.40 -25.17 31.36
C ASN A 57 -0.67 -26.00 32.42
N TYR A 58 0.49 -25.51 32.87
CA TYR A 58 1.29 -26.12 33.93
C TYR A 58 0.72 -25.93 35.34
N SER A 59 -0.31 -25.09 35.51
CA SER A 59 -0.97 -24.84 36.80
C SER A 59 -1.93 -25.97 37.20
N VAL A 60 -2.25 -26.89 36.28
CA VAL A 60 -3.06 -28.09 36.52
C VAL A 60 -2.19 -29.33 36.34
N LYS A 61 -2.35 -30.35 37.20
CA LYS A 61 -1.61 -31.62 37.10
C LYS A 61 -2.58 -32.78 36.81
N PRO A 62 -2.38 -33.56 35.72
CA PRO A 62 -1.33 -33.41 34.71
C PRO A 62 -1.53 -32.13 33.87
N ALA A 63 -0.43 -31.62 33.30
CA ALA A 63 -0.45 -30.43 32.46
C ALA A 63 -1.45 -30.63 31.31
N GLN A 64 -2.40 -29.71 31.17
CA GLN A 64 -3.45 -29.80 30.17
C GLN A 64 -3.09 -28.97 28.94
N LYS A 65 -3.34 -29.52 27.75
CA LYS A 65 -3.26 -28.74 26.50
C LYS A 65 -4.46 -27.81 26.42
N ILE A 66 -4.20 -26.52 26.26
CA ILE A 66 -5.21 -25.50 26.03
C ILE A 66 -4.99 -24.87 24.66
N LYS A 67 -6.08 -24.51 23.98
CA LYS A 67 -6.01 -23.69 22.76
C LYS A 67 -6.13 -22.24 23.17
N VAL A 68 -5.18 -21.42 22.73
CA VAL A 68 -5.18 -19.98 23.00
C VAL A 68 -5.26 -19.25 21.67
N GLU A 69 -6.24 -18.33 21.58
CA GLU A 69 -6.41 -17.43 20.44
C GLU A 69 -5.61 -16.14 20.68
N TYR A 70 -4.74 -15.83 19.74
CA TYR A 70 -3.91 -14.64 19.72
C TYR A 70 -4.25 -13.77 18.51
N VAL A 71 -3.99 -12.46 18.63
CA VAL A 71 -4.07 -11.55 17.48
C VAL A 71 -2.93 -11.85 16.52
N ASP A 72 -3.27 -12.18 15.28
CA ASP A 72 -2.28 -12.31 14.20
C ASP A 72 -2.15 -10.99 13.44
N GLU A 73 -3.30 -10.35 13.14
CA GLU A 73 -3.34 -9.17 12.30
C GLU A 73 -4.60 -8.32 12.58
N VAL A 74 -4.45 -7.00 12.52
CA VAL A 74 -5.56 -6.03 12.53
C VAL A 74 -5.58 -5.32 11.17
N ARG A 75 -6.76 -5.27 10.53
CA ARG A 75 -6.97 -4.64 9.23
C ARG A 75 -8.04 -3.57 9.30
N ALA A 76 -7.85 -2.50 8.53
CA ALA A 76 -8.85 -1.45 8.37
C ALA A 76 -8.83 -0.88 6.94
N GLU A 77 -9.99 -0.51 6.43
CA GLU A 77 -10.11 0.31 5.22
C GLU A 77 -9.72 1.74 5.54
N LEU A 78 -8.64 2.22 4.92
CA LEU A 78 -8.11 3.57 5.10
C LEU A 78 -8.68 4.57 4.10
N GLY A 79 -9.21 4.08 2.98
CA GLY A 79 -9.63 4.94 1.88
C GLY A 79 -9.74 4.19 0.55
N ARG A 80 -9.81 4.95 -0.53
CA ARG A 80 -10.03 4.46 -1.90
C ARG A 80 -9.19 5.23 -2.92
N ILE A 81 -8.79 4.54 -3.98
CA ILE A 81 -8.20 5.13 -5.18
C ILE A 81 -9.13 4.87 -6.34
N GLU A 82 -9.49 5.92 -7.08
CA GLU A 82 -10.22 5.79 -8.34
C GLU A 82 -9.34 6.26 -9.49
N VAL A 83 -9.33 5.49 -10.57
CA VAL A 83 -8.65 5.84 -11.82
C VAL A 83 -9.61 5.60 -12.98
N ALA A 84 -9.93 6.66 -13.71
CA ALA A 84 -10.76 6.59 -14.90
C ALA A 84 -9.98 7.08 -16.12
N ASN A 85 -9.97 6.27 -17.18
CA ASN A 85 -9.33 6.62 -18.43
C ASN A 85 -10.38 7.08 -19.45
N ASN A 86 -10.59 8.40 -19.52
CA ASN A 86 -11.49 9.01 -20.50
C ASN A 86 -10.79 9.25 -21.85
N GLY A 87 -9.54 8.81 -22.00
CA GLY A 87 -8.74 8.93 -23.21
C GLY A 87 -9.03 7.83 -24.23
N VAL A 88 -8.16 7.75 -25.24
CA VAL A 88 -8.30 6.81 -26.37
C VAL A 88 -7.22 5.72 -26.39
N LEU A 89 -6.21 5.81 -25.52
CA LEU A 89 -5.15 4.79 -25.39
C LEU A 89 -5.20 4.19 -23.99
N THR A 90 -4.76 2.95 -23.85
CA THR A 90 -4.61 2.30 -22.54
C THR A 90 -3.63 3.10 -21.69
N TYR A 91 -4.08 3.46 -20.49
CA TYR A 91 -3.27 4.19 -19.52
C TYR A 91 -2.60 3.22 -18.54
N LYS A 92 -1.32 3.46 -18.24
CA LYS A 92 -0.55 2.69 -17.27
C LYS A 92 -0.46 3.48 -15.98
N TYR A 93 -1.24 3.08 -14.99
CA TYR A 93 -1.24 3.72 -13.68
C TYR A 93 -0.32 2.97 -12.72
N TRP A 94 0.52 3.70 -12.00
CA TRP A 94 1.35 3.16 -10.94
C TRP A 94 0.65 3.40 -9.62
N LEU A 95 0.31 2.33 -8.91
CA LEU A 95 -0.26 2.44 -7.58
C LEU A 95 0.77 3.11 -6.66
N PRO A 96 0.36 4.10 -5.84
CA PRO A 96 1.29 4.80 -4.97
C PRO A 96 1.87 3.84 -3.92
N VAL A 97 3.08 4.12 -3.47
CA VAL A 97 3.67 3.39 -2.33
C VAL A 97 3.27 4.15 -1.07
N LEU A 98 2.35 3.58 -0.30
CA LEU A 98 1.86 4.15 0.95
C LEU A 98 2.38 3.35 2.14
N VAL A 99 2.64 4.04 3.24
CA VAL A 99 2.96 3.44 4.54
C VAL A 99 2.19 4.18 5.62
N GLY A 100 1.63 3.44 6.58
CA GLY A 100 1.01 4.03 7.76
C GLY A 100 1.92 3.95 8.98
N CYS A 101 1.76 4.89 9.89
CA CYS A 101 2.41 4.92 11.18
C CYS A 101 1.35 5.00 12.27
N LEU A 102 1.31 3.98 13.14
CA LEU A 102 0.41 3.96 14.28
C LEU A 102 0.80 5.04 15.29
N GLU A 103 -0.21 5.72 15.79
CA GLU A 103 -0.10 6.69 16.88
C GLU A 103 -0.81 6.13 18.10
N LEU A 104 -0.05 5.91 19.16
CA LEU A 104 -0.57 5.33 20.40
C LEU A 104 -0.83 6.44 21.42
N SER A 105 -1.91 6.28 22.19
CA SER A 105 -2.35 7.23 23.23
C SER A 105 -1.34 7.38 24.37
N ASN A 106 -0.45 6.40 24.56
CA ASN A 106 0.67 6.47 25.50
C ASN A 106 2.02 6.38 24.75
N PRO A 107 2.75 7.49 24.58
CA PRO A 107 4.01 7.53 23.83
C PRO A 107 5.14 6.73 24.49
N ASP A 108 5.07 6.50 25.81
CA ASP A 108 6.10 5.77 26.57
C ASP A 108 5.89 4.25 26.58
N ALA A 109 4.71 3.76 26.15
CA ALA A 109 4.36 2.33 26.25
C ALA A 109 4.99 1.46 25.16
N LEU A 110 5.37 2.04 24.01
CA LEU A 110 6.05 1.36 22.90
C LEU A 110 6.88 2.39 22.13
N ALA A 111 8.10 2.65 22.59
CA ALA A 111 9.02 3.67 22.08
C ALA A 111 9.49 3.52 20.61
N ASN A 112 8.75 2.83 19.75
CA ASN A 112 8.91 2.88 18.31
C ASN A 112 7.51 2.86 17.68
N SER A 113 7.07 4.00 17.14
CA SER A 113 5.91 4.13 16.27
C SER A 113 5.83 2.94 15.31
N GLN A 114 4.80 2.12 15.48
CA GLN A 114 4.67 0.86 14.78
C GLN A 114 4.14 1.10 13.36
N ARG A 115 4.74 0.40 12.40
CA ARG A 115 4.39 0.57 11.00
C ARG A 115 3.12 -0.23 10.67
N VAL A 116 2.23 0.42 9.92
CA VAL A 116 1.11 -0.20 9.23
C VAL A 116 1.52 -0.45 7.78
N SER A 117 1.44 -1.70 7.36
CA SER A 117 1.59 -2.07 5.95
C SER A 117 0.34 -1.63 5.19
N VAL A 118 0.51 -1.02 4.01
CA VAL A 118 -0.62 -0.62 3.16
C VAL A 118 -0.59 -1.41 1.86
N TYR A 119 -1.73 -1.96 1.48
CA TYR A 119 -1.94 -2.64 0.21
C TYR A 119 -3.32 -2.28 -0.36
N TYR A 120 -3.60 -2.73 -1.57
CA TYR A 120 -4.80 -2.37 -2.31
C TYR A 120 -5.60 -3.60 -2.70
N GLU A 121 -6.93 -3.53 -2.61
CA GLU A 121 -7.84 -4.59 -3.05
C GLU A 121 -8.80 -4.06 -4.12
N GLU A 122 -9.00 -4.82 -5.21
CA GLU A 122 -10.06 -4.52 -6.17
C GLU A 122 -11.41 -5.01 -5.58
N PRO A 123 -12.46 -4.18 -5.45
CA PRO A 123 -13.72 -4.58 -4.82
C PRO A 123 -14.41 -5.76 -5.53
N ASP A 124 -14.27 -5.84 -6.85
CA ASP A 124 -14.91 -6.87 -7.67
C ASP A 124 -14.01 -8.09 -7.94
N ARG A 125 -12.78 -8.11 -7.40
CA ARG A 125 -11.82 -9.20 -7.66
C ARG A 125 -11.10 -9.60 -6.39
N ILE A 126 -10.87 -10.90 -6.21
CA ILE A 126 -10.04 -11.42 -5.11
C ILE A 126 -8.56 -11.24 -5.46
N ARG A 127 -8.15 -10.01 -5.75
CA ARG A 127 -6.78 -9.66 -6.12
C ARG A 127 -6.29 -8.53 -5.23
N THR A 128 -5.21 -8.84 -4.51
CA THR A 128 -4.43 -7.87 -3.75
C THR A 128 -3.31 -7.31 -4.63
N HIS A 129 -3.12 -6.01 -4.54
CA HIS A 129 -2.05 -5.26 -5.19
C HIS A 129 -1.19 -4.55 -4.15
N TYR A 130 0.08 -4.36 -4.46
CA TYR A 130 1.01 -3.62 -3.63
C TYR A 130 1.43 -2.30 -4.28
N GLY A 131 1.90 -1.36 -3.46
CA GLY A 131 2.43 -0.08 -3.96
C GLY A 131 3.56 -0.28 -4.98
N GLY A 132 3.61 0.59 -5.99
CA GLY A 132 4.56 0.50 -7.09
C GLY A 132 4.20 -0.58 -8.13
N GLU A 133 3.09 -1.31 -7.97
CA GLU A 133 2.54 -2.11 -9.06
C GLU A 133 1.94 -1.22 -10.15
N MET A 134 2.12 -1.65 -11.40
CA MET A 134 1.50 -1.02 -12.56
C MET A 134 0.19 -1.74 -12.88
N VAL A 135 -0.89 -0.98 -13.00
CA VAL A 135 -2.20 -1.44 -13.47
C VAL A 135 -2.54 -0.75 -14.78
N GLU A 136 -3.02 -1.53 -15.73
CA GLU A 136 -3.48 -1.02 -17.02
C GLU A 136 -4.96 -0.66 -16.92
N VAL A 137 -5.34 0.52 -17.41
CA VAL A 137 -6.71 1.02 -17.45
C VAL A 137 -7.07 1.27 -18.91
N ALA A 138 -7.97 0.45 -19.45
CA ALA A 138 -8.38 0.55 -20.85
C ALA A 138 -9.17 1.85 -21.12
N PRO A 139 -9.23 2.31 -22.39
CA PRO A 139 -10.07 3.45 -22.76
C PRO A 139 -11.53 3.24 -22.32
N GLY A 140 -12.12 4.23 -21.64
CA GLY A 140 -13.47 4.18 -21.09
C GLY A 140 -13.63 3.34 -19.81
N GLU A 141 -12.56 2.73 -19.30
CA GLU A 141 -12.58 1.95 -18.07
C GLU A 141 -12.40 2.84 -16.84
N ARG A 142 -13.11 2.49 -15.76
CA ARG A 142 -12.88 2.99 -14.41
C ARG A 142 -12.45 1.82 -13.53
N LYS A 143 -11.37 2.01 -12.77
CA LYS A 143 -10.91 1.08 -11.75
C LYS A 143 -10.95 1.72 -10.38
N GLU A 144 -11.33 0.93 -9.41
CA GLU A 144 -11.38 1.29 -8.00
C GLU A 144 -10.49 0.34 -7.21
N PHE A 145 -9.76 0.89 -6.24
CA PHE A 145 -8.92 0.14 -5.33
C PHE A 145 -9.20 0.59 -3.90
N ILE A 146 -9.54 -0.35 -3.03
CA ILE A 146 -9.70 -0.11 -1.60
C ILE A 146 -8.31 -0.12 -0.97
N ILE A 147 -7.97 0.92 -0.21
CA ILE A 147 -6.71 1.06 0.51
C ILE A 147 -6.87 0.37 1.87
N ILE A 148 -6.11 -0.71 2.09
CA ILE A 148 -6.17 -1.48 3.33
C ILE A 148 -4.89 -1.28 4.12
N GLY A 149 -5.06 -0.84 5.37
CA GLY A 149 -4.01 -0.82 6.38
C GLY A 149 -4.00 -2.13 7.16
N SER A 150 -2.82 -2.71 7.32
CA SER A 150 -2.58 -3.94 8.07
C SER A 150 -1.48 -3.74 9.10
N TYR A 151 -1.80 -4.09 10.33
CA TYR A 151 -0.87 -4.08 11.45
C TYR A 151 -0.77 -5.46 12.08
N LYS A 152 0.46 -5.96 12.24
CA LYS A 152 0.78 -7.21 12.92
C LYS A 152 1.45 -6.91 14.25
N PRO A 153 0.80 -7.21 15.38
CA PRO A 153 1.40 -7.00 16.69
C PRO A 153 2.68 -7.82 16.87
N SER A 154 3.75 -7.21 17.38
CA SER A 154 5.01 -7.92 17.66
C SER A 154 4.92 -8.88 18.86
N TYR A 155 3.88 -8.75 19.68
CA TYR A 155 3.64 -9.58 20.85
C TYR A 155 2.32 -10.34 20.69
N ASN A 156 2.30 -11.59 21.15
CA ASN A 156 1.11 -12.43 21.20
C ASN A 156 0.13 -11.87 22.24
N TYR A 157 -0.67 -10.87 21.85
CA TYR A 157 -1.78 -10.43 22.67
C TYR A 157 -2.86 -11.50 22.63
N ALA A 158 -3.22 -12.04 23.81
CA ALA A 158 -4.43 -12.85 23.92
C ALA A 158 -5.62 -12.03 23.38
N LYS A 159 -6.62 -12.68 22.81
CA LYS A 159 -7.80 -12.00 22.20
C LYS A 159 -8.42 -10.90 23.07
N GLN A 160 -8.48 -11.09 24.39
CA GLN A 160 -8.98 -10.09 25.35
C GLN A 160 -8.11 -8.83 25.45
N GLY A 161 -6.87 -8.86 24.98
CA GLY A 161 -5.98 -7.72 24.83
C GLY A 161 -6.28 -6.84 23.61
N ILE A 162 -7.12 -7.28 22.67
CA ILE A 162 -7.53 -6.48 21.50
C ILE A 162 -8.34 -5.26 21.90
N GLU A 163 -9.30 -5.40 22.82
CA GLU A 163 -10.11 -4.27 23.29
C GLU A 163 -9.19 -3.18 23.85
N LYS A 164 -8.20 -3.59 24.66
CA LYS A 164 -7.16 -2.69 25.16
C LYS A 164 -6.27 -2.13 24.06
N LEU A 165 -5.94 -2.90 23.02
CA LEU A 165 -5.13 -2.41 21.91
C LEU A 165 -5.90 -1.38 21.05
N ARG A 166 -7.20 -1.58 20.84
CA ARG A 166 -8.08 -0.63 20.14
C ARG A 166 -8.13 0.70 20.90
N ASP A 167 -8.29 0.65 22.22
CA ASP A 167 -8.25 1.85 23.09
C ASP A 167 -6.89 2.56 23.10
N LEU A 168 -5.82 1.84 22.75
CA LEU A 168 -4.47 2.39 22.71
C LEU A 168 -4.10 3.04 21.38
N ILE A 169 -4.82 2.75 20.28
CA ILE A 169 -4.51 3.36 18.98
C ILE A 169 -5.37 4.60 18.82
N SER A 170 -4.72 5.77 18.85
CA SER A 170 -5.38 7.07 18.66
C SER A 170 -5.56 7.46 17.19
N GLY A 171 -4.80 6.83 16.29
CA GLY A 171 -4.83 7.16 14.88
C GLY A 171 -3.75 6.46 14.06
N VAL A 172 -3.86 6.65 12.74
CA VAL A 172 -2.87 6.21 11.75
C VAL A 172 -2.50 7.39 10.87
N SER A 173 -1.23 7.78 10.88
CA SER A 173 -0.69 8.76 9.95
C SER A 173 -0.21 8.07 8.67
N ILE A 174 -0.69 8.51 7.51
CA ILE A 174 -0.39 7.95 6.19
C ILE A 174 0.62 8.81 5.45
N TYR A 175 1.65 8.16 4.93
CA TYR A 175 2.74 8.77 4.18
C TYR A 175 2.86 8.13 2.80
N GLN A 176 3.24 8.95 1.81
CA GLN A 176 3.52 8.53 0.45
C GLN A 176 5.01 8.63 0.15
N SER A 177 5.55 7.58 -0.46
CA SER A 177 6.93 7.60 -0.96
C SER A 177 7.09 8.66 -2.05
N PRO A 178 8.16 9.48 -2.02
CA PRO A 178 8.42 10.51 -3.03
C PRO A 178 8.67 9.92 -4.43
N THR A 179 8.97 8.62 -4.52
CA THR A 179 9.22 7.93 -5.78
C THR A 179 8.28 6.74 -5.95
N ASN A 180 7.36 6.83 -6.91
CA ASN A 180 6.47 5.72 -7.29
C ASN A 180 7.23 4.51 -7.86
N ALA A 181 8.47 4.71 -8.35
CA ALA A 181 9.29 3.69 -9.02
C ALA A 181 10.28 2.97 -8.09
N GLN A 182 10.69 3.58 -6.98
CA GLN A 182 11.45 2.91 -5.92
C GLN A 182 10.47 2.56 -4.82
N ASN A 183 9.76 1.47 -5.03
CA ASN A 183 9.28 0.74 -3.89
C ASN A 183 10.53 0.15 -3.19
N PRO A 184 10.92 0.60 -1.98
CA PRO A 184 12.05 0.02 -1.27
C PRO A 184 11.90 -1.50 -1.10
N LEU A 185 10.69 -2.07 -1.26
CA LEU A 185 10.43 -3.51 -1.32
C LEU A 185 11.09 -4.30 -2.46
N ARG A 186 11.72 -3.64 -3.45
CA ARG A 186 12.09 -4.27 -4.72
C ARG A 186 13.58 -4.38 -5.04
N GLU A 187 14.49 -4.23 -4.08
CA GLU A 187 15.88 -4.66 -4.29
C GLU A 187 16.24 -5.86 -3.42
N PRO A 188 16.54 -7.00 -4.06
CA PRO A 188 17.87 -7.56 -3.84
C PRO A 188 18.47 -8.07 -5.16
N GLY A 189 19.35 -7.28 -5.77
CA GLY A 189 20.34 -7.77 -6.75
C GLY A 189 19.81 -8.54 -7.97
N PRO A 190 20.71 -9.11 -8.80
CA PRO A 190 20.39 -9.57 -10.15
C PRO A 190 19.86 -11.02 -10.21
N TYR A 191 18.78 -11.36 -9.48
CA TYR A 191 18.12 -12.67 -9.65
C TYR A 191 16.58 -12.67 -9.50
N ARG A 192 15.89 -13.33 -10.45
CA ARG A 192 14.43 -13.29 -10.73
C ARG A 192 13.61 -14.39 -9.99
N PRO A 193 12.28 -14.21 -9.78
CA PRO A 193 11.34 -15.23 -9.23
C PRO A 193 10.93 -16.32 -10.22
N PRO A 194 10.49 -17.50 -9.71
CA PRO A 194 9.04 -17.82 -9.65
C PRO A 194 8.65 -18.74 -8.44
N PRO A 195 7.42 -19.28 -8.26
CA PRO A 195 6.15 -19.07 -8.98
C PRO A 195 4.87 -18.77 -8.14
N SER A 196 4.86 -18.84 -6.79
CA SER A 196 3.61 -18.72 -5.99
C SER A 196 3.72 -17.94 -4.67
N THR A 197 4.91 -17.45 -4.30
CA THR A 197 5.21 -17.11 -2.90
C THR A 197 6.30 -16.05 -2.77
N ARG A 198 6.15 -14.91 -3.47
CA ARG A 198 6.94 -13.70 -3.13
C ARG A 198 6.04 -12.66 -2.49
N VAL A 199 5.51 -13.02 -1.32
CA VAL A 199 5.09 -12.09 -0.27
C VAL A 199 6.38 -11.52 0.33
N LEU A 200 7.01 -10.58 -0.37
CA LEU A 200 8.00 -9.68 0.25
C LEU A 200 7.22 -8.47 0.76
N VAL A 201 6.44 -8.75 1.81
CA VAL A 201 5.93 -7.75 2.75
C VAL A 201 7.13 -7.06 3.37
N LEU A 202 6.97 -5.78 3.67
CA LEU A 202 7.95 -4.81 4.17
C LEU A 202 8.73 -5.22 5.44
N ASP A 203 8.63 -6.44 5.94
CA ASP A 203 9.22 -6.91 7.20
C ASP A 203 10.75 -6.82 7.29
N HIS A 204 11.47 -6.42 6.23
CA HIS A 204 12.93 -6.34 6.23
C HIS A 204 13.54 -4.96 5.93
N TYR A 205 12.74 -3.92 5.70
CA TYR A 205 13.27 -2.54 5.71
C TYR A 205 13.01 -1.91 7.08
N HIS A 206 14.11 -1.77 7.84
CA HIS A 206 14.22 -1.08 9.13
C HIS A 206 13.96 0.45 9.03
N THR A 207 13.13 0.92 8.10
CA THR A 207 12.74 2.33 8.04
C THR A 207 11.73 2.55 9.16
N SER A 208 12.18 3.09 10.28
CA SER A 208 11.31 3.44 11.39
C SER A 208 10.32 4.52 10.94
N CYS A 209 9.18 4.60 11.61
CA CYS A 209 8.24 5.70 11.39
C CYS A 209 8.84 7.08 11.72
N VAL A 210 9.96 7.15 12.45
CA VAL A 210 10.75 8.37 12.62
C VAL A 210 11.41 8.79 11.30
N THR A 211 12.02 7.84 10.58
CA THR A 211 12.63 8.11 9.26
C THR A 211 11.56 8.48 8.22
N ILE A 212 10.45 7.73 8.18
CA ILE A 212 9.34 7.99 7.25
C ILE A 212 8.80 9.41 7.42
N LYS A 213 8.59 9.85 8.66
CA LYS A 213 8.12 11.21 8.99
C LYS A 213 9.00 12.32 8.43
N ASN A 214 10.30 12.07 8.28
CA ASN A 214 11.25 13.08 7.82
C ASN A 214 11.47 13.07 6.30
N GLU A 215 11.26 11.92 5.65
CA GLU A 215 11.66 11.73 4.26
C GLU A 215 10.47 11.59 3.29
N TRP A 216 9.29 11.22 3.79
CA TRP A 216 8.12 10.91 2.96
C TRP A 216 7.05 11.99 3.06
N GLU A 217 6.25 12.12 2.00
CA GLU A 217 5.17 13.10 1.96
C GLU A 217 4.05 12.67 2.90
N PHE A 218 3.71 13.52 3.88
CA PHE A 218 2.55 13.30 4.74
C PHE A 218 1.26 13.57 3.94
N LEU A 219 0.38 12.57 3.87
CA LEU A 219 -0.91 12.72 3.19
C LEU A 219 -2.01 13.12 4.15
N LYS A 220 -2.22 12.32 5.20
CA LYS A 220 -3.34 12.50 6.13
C LYS A 220 -3.12 11.71 7.41
N ARG A 221 -3.69 12.21 8.50
CA ARG A 221 -3.90 11.46 9.73
C ARG A 221 -5.36 11.01 9.78
N ILE A 222 -5.55 9.71 10.00
CA ILE A 222 -6.87 9.09 10.16
C ILE A 222 -7.06 8.82 11.65
N GLU A 223 -8.12 9.38 12.24
CA GLU A 223 -8.43 9.17 13.65
C GLU A 223 -9.09 7.81 13.87
N ILE A 224 -8.90 7.23 15.05
CA ILE A 224 -9.63 6.03 15.44
C ILE A 224 -10.63 6.42 16.53
N GLU A 225 -11.92 6.32 16.20
CA GLU A 225 -13.00 6.50 17.16
C GLU A 225 -13.07 5.27 18.05
N SER A 226 -13.04 5.48 19.37
CA SER A 226 -13.11 4.42 20.39
C SER A 226 -14.56 4.14 20.80
#